data_AF-A0A2D1V1V9-F1
#
_entry.id   AF-A0A2D1V1V9-F1
#
_cell.length_a   1.000
_cell.length_b   1.000
_cell.length_c   1.000
_cell.angle_alpha   90.00
_cell.angle_beta   90.00
_cell.angle_gamma   90.00
#
_symmetry.space_group_name_H-M   'P 1'
#
loop_
_entity.id
_entity.type
_entity.pdbx_description
1 polymer ?
#
loop_
_entity_poly.entity_id
_entity_poly.type
_entity_poly.pdbx_seq_one_letter_code
_entity_poly.pdbx_strand_id
1 'polypeptide(L)'
;EEGMEFDRGYISPQFVTNAEKLIVEFENARILITDQKISTIKEIVPVLETTTQLRAPLVIIAEDVSGEALATLVVNKLRGVINVAA
;
A
#
# COMPACT_ATOMS: atom_id res chain seq x y z
N GLU A 1 -11.05 21.71 -2.92
CA GLU A 1 -10.89 21.54 -1.47
C GLU A 1 -9.60 20.77 -1.27
N GLU A 2 -8.69 21.32 -0.47
CA GLU A 2 -7.41 20.68 -0.15
C GLU A 2 -7.73 19.44 0.71
N GLY A 3 -7.25 18.26 0.31
CA GLY A 3 -7.54 17.00 0.99
C GLY A 3 -6.93 16.92 2.39
N MET A 4 -6.93 15.73 2.98
CA MET A 4 -6.20 15.49 4.22
C MET A 4 -4.71 15.27 3.92
N GLU A 5 -3.84 15.97 4.63
CA GLU A 5 -2.38 15.86 4.50
C GLU A 5 -1.74 15.55 5.86
N PHE A 6 -0.67 14.75 5.84
CA PHE A 6 0.14 14.40 7.00
C PHE A 6 1.60 14.20 6.59
N ASP A 7 2.53 14.42 7.53
CA ASP A 7 3.98 14.37 7.28
C ASP A 7 4.54 12.93 7.23
N ARG A 8 4.00 12.11 6.33
CA ARG A 8 4.49 10.75 6.01
C ARG A 8 4.44 10.51 4.49
N GLY A 9 5.50 9.89 3.97
CA GLY A 9 5.58 9.44 2.57
C GLY A 9 5.48 7.92 2.46
N TYR A 10 5.66 7.40 1.24
CA TYR A 10 5.76 5.96 1.01
C TYR A 10 6.99 5.35 1.68
N ILE A 11 6.85 4.17 2.28
CA ILE A 11 7.96 3.48 2.96
C ILE A 11 8.93 2.80 1.99
N SER A 12 8.54 2.66 0.72
CA SER A 12 9.39 2.12 -0.34
C SER A 12 9.17 2.86 -1.67
N PRO A 13 10.24 3.32 -2.34
CA PRO A 13 10.13 3.95 -3.66
C PRO A 13 9.59 3.01 -4.73
N GLN A 14 9.57 1.69 -4.47
CA GLN A 14 8.95 0.73 -5.38
C GLN A 14 7.43 0.90 -5.49
N PHE A 15 6.80 1.63 -4.57
CA PHE A 15 5.37 1.93 -4.65
C PHE A 15 5.03 3.06 -5.62
N VAL A 16 5.99 3.87 -6.04
CA VAL A 16 5.79 4.97 -7.01
C VAL A 16 5.00 4.49 -8.22
N THR A 17 3.92 5.22 -8.55
CA THR A 17 3.07 4.96 -9.72
C THR A 17 3.35 5.96 -10.85
N ASN A 18 3.90 7.13 -10.52
CA ASN A 18 4.37 8.12 -11.48
C ASN A 18 5.87 8.36 -11.28
N ALA A 19 6.69 7.76 -12.15
CA ALA A 19 8.14 7.82 -12.06
C ALA A 19 8.73 9.21 -12.41
N GLU A 20 8.01 10.05 -13.16
CA GLU A 20 8.46 11.40 -13.49
C GLU A 20 8.32 12.34 -12.30
N LYS A 21 7.18 12.26 -11.61
CA LYS A 21 6.88 13.10 -10.45
C LYS A 21 7.36 12.50 -9.12
N LEU A 22 7.77 11.22 -9.11
CA LEU A 22 8.15 10.45 -7.92
C LEU A 22 7.04 10.43 -6.86
N ILE A 23 5.82 10.11 -7.29
CA ILE A 23 4.64 10.08 -6.42
C ILE A 23 3.85 8.79 -6.56
N VAL A 24 3.01 8.55 -5.56
CA VAL A 24 1.98 7.53 -5.56
C VAL A 24 0.64 8.23 -5.76
N GLU A 25 0.03 8.00 -6.91
CA GLU A 25 -1.31 8.47 -7.25
C GLU A 25 -2.21 7.25 -7.46
N PHE A 26 -3.35 7.22 -6.77
CA PHE A 26 -4.39 6.20 -6.94
C PHE A 26 -5.77 6.85 -7.08
N GLU A 27 -6.61 6.26 -7.93
CA GLU A 27 -8.03 6.60 -8.02
C GLU A 27 -8.87 5.56 -7.30
N ASN A 28 -9.88 6.00 -6.53
CA ASN A 28 -10.83 5.15 -5.81
C ASN A 28 -10.16 4.07 -4.92
N ALA A 29 -9.03 4.42 -4.29
CA ALA A 29 -8.30 3.50 -3.43
C ALA A 29 -9.11 3.10 -2.19
N ARG A 30 -8.93 1.85 -1.77
CA ARG A 30 -9.31 1.40 -0.42
C ARG A 30 -8.20 1.76 0.55
N ILE A 31 -8.57 2.08 1.78
CA ILE A 31 -7.62 2.46 2.83
C ILE A 31 -7.75 1.46 3.97
N LEU A 32 -6.68 0.74 4.28
CA LEU A 32 -6.53 -0.04 5.51
C LEU A 32 -5.85 0.85 6.54
N ILE A 33 -6.47 1.03 7.71
CA ILE A 33 -5.92 1.80 8.83
C ILE A 33 -5.83 0.87 10.04
N THR A 34 -4.65 0.83 10.66
CA THR A 34 -4.40 0.07 11.89
C THR A 34 -3.36 0.79 12.75
N ASP A 35 -3.41 0.60 14.05
CA ASP A 35 -2.40 1.07 15.00
C ASP A 35 -1.33 0.01 15.30
N GLN A 36 -1.35 -1.12 14.59
CA GLN A 36 -0.42 -2.23 14.77
C GLN A 36 0.69 -2.20 13.71
N LYS A 37 1.84 -2.81 14.05
CA LYS A 37 2.89 -3.14 13.08
C LYS A 37 2.47 -4.33 12.22
N ILE A 38 2.71 -4.26 10.92
CA ILE A 38 2.48 -5.35 9.97
C ILE A 38 3.84 -5.93 9.58
N SER A 39 4.18 -7.07 10.17
CA SER A 39 5.49 -7.73 9.95
C SER A 39 5.40 -8.95 9.04
N THR A 40 4.20 -9.54 8.92
CA THR A 40 3.93 -10.66 8.01
C THR A 40 2.69 -10.39 7.17
N ILE A 41 2.71 -10.88 5.93
CA ILE A 41 1.59 -10.68 5.00
C ILE A 41 0.29 -11.33 5.50
N LYS A 42 0.40 -12.40 6.31
CA LYS A 42 -0.73 -13.20 6.82
C LYS A 42 -1.75 -12.35 7.59
N GLU A 43 -1.29 -11.32 8.29
CA GLU A 43 -2.13 -10.41 9.08
C GLU A 43 -3.14 -9.63 8.21
N ILE A 44 -2.82 -9.44 6.92
CA ILE A 44 -3.63 -8.63 6.00
C ILE A 44 -4.13 -9.41 4.76
N VAL A 45 -3.92 -10.73 4.70
CA VAL A 45 -4.37 -11.56 3.56
C VAL A 45 -5.85 -11.34 3.21
N PRO A 46 -6.82 -11.33 4.15
CA PRO A 46 -8.23 -11.13 3.80
C PRO A 46 -8.50 -9.76 3.14
N VAL A 47 -7.76 -8.73 3.55
CA VAL A 47 -7.86 -7.39 2.95
C VAL A 47 -7.30 -7.41 1.53
N LEU A 48 -6.13 -8.03 1.32
CA LEU A 48 -5.51 -8.15 0.01
C LEU A 48 -6.37 -8.93 -0.98
N GLU A 49 -7.00 -10.02 -0.54
CA GLU A 49 -7.94 -10.80 -1.35
C GLU A 49 -9.12 -9.93 -1.78
N THR A 50 -9.72 -9.19 -0.84
CA THR A 50 -10.84 -8.30 -1.11
C THR A 50 -10.46 -7.20 -2.11
N THR A 51 -9.33 -6.52 -1.93
CA THR A 51 -8.91 -5.44 -2.85
C THR A 51 -8.54 -5.97 -4.23
N THR A 52 -7.94 -7.16 -4.30
CA THR A 52 -7.62 -7.83 -5.57
C THR A 52 -8.89 -8.20 -6.33
N GLN A 53 -9.88 -8.78 -5.65
CA GLN A 53 -11.19 -9.10 -6.24
C GLN A 53 -11.90 -7.87 -6.78
N LEU A 54 -11.86 -6.76 -6.04
CA LEU A 54 -12.44 -5.48 -6.44
C LEU A 54 -11.62 -4.76 -7.52
N ARG A 55 -10.41 -5.24 -7.84
CA ARG A 55 -9.43 -4.56 -8.71
C ARG A 55 -9.19 -3.11 -8.28
N ALA A 56 -9.23 -2.87 -6.98
CA ALA A 56 -9.06 -1.55 -6.39
C ALA A 56 -7.66 -1.42 -5.79
N PRO A 57 -6.99 -0.25 -5.94
CA PRO A 57 -5.77 0.02 -5.22
C PRO A 57 -5.96 -0.01 -3.70
N LEU A 58 -4.92 -0.35 -2.97
CA LEU A 58 -4.90 -0.35 -1.50
C LEU A 58 -3.84 0.63 -0.98
N VAL A 59 -4.23 1.51 -0.07
CA VAL A 59 -3.32 2.31 0.76
C VAL A 59 -3.33 1.72 2.17
N ILE A 60 -2.17 1.43 2.73
CA ILE A 60 -2.02 0.91 4.08
C ILE A 60 -1.44 2.02 4.95
N ILE A 61 -2.13 2.34 6.04
CA ILE A 61 -1.65 3.24 7.08
C ILE A 61 -1.56 2.42 8.37
N ALA A 62 -0.34 2.17 8.83
CA ALA A 62 -0.03 1.32 9.97
C ALA A 62 1.00 2.00 10.88
N GLU A 63 1.27 1.42 12.07
CA GLU A 63 2.41 1.88 12.89
C GLU A 63 3.74 1.70 12.13
N ASP A 64 3.89 0.55 11.48
CA ASP A 64 5.02 0.19 10.61
C ASP A 64 4.60 -0.96 9.67
N VAL A 65 5.21 -1.03 8.49
CA VAL A 65 5.12 -2.20 7.60
C VAL A 65 6.53 -2.61 7.21
N SER A 66 6.98 -3.75 7.71
CA SER A 66 8.39 -4.12 7.64
C SER A 66 8.63 -5.60 7.35
N GLY A 67 9.89 -5.95 7.15
CA GLY A 67 10.34 -7.33 6.99
C GLY A 67 9.69 -8.05 5.80
N GLU A 68 9.12 -9.22 6.08
CA GLU A 68 8.50 -10.09 5.08
C GLU A 68 7.27 -9.46 4.44
N ALA A 69 6.43 -8.77 5.22
CA ALA A 69 5.26 -8.09 4.69
C ALA A 69 5.61 -7.05 3.62
N LEU A 70 6.56 -6.15 3.91
CA LEU A 70 6.99 -5.12 2.97
C LEU A 70 7.57 -5.73 1.69
N ALA A 71 8.47 -6.72 1.83
CA ALA A 71 9.07 -7.41 0.69
C ALA A 71 7.99 -8.05 -0.20
N THR A 72 7.02 -8.73 0.41
CA THR A 72 5.92 -9.37 -0.30
C THR A 72 5.03 -8.36 -1.01
N LEU A 73 4.67 -7.24 -0.38
CA LEU A 73 3.87 -6.17 -1.00
C LEU A 73 4.58 -5.57 -2.22
N VAL A 74 5.86 -5.25 -2.07
CA VAL A 74 6.69 -4.69 -3.16
C VAL A 74 6.77 -5.66 -4.34
N VAL A 75 7.07 -6.93 -4.09
CA VAL A 75 7.20 -7.94 -5.16
C VAL A 75 5.87 -8.13 -5.90
N ASN A 76 4.75 -8.16 -5.19
CA ASN A 76 3.44 -8.31 -5.83
C ASN A 76 3.03 -7.05 -6.61
N LYS A 77 3.38 -5.85 -6.14
CA LYS A 77 3.20 -4.61 -6.90
C LYS A 77 4.01 -4.61 -8.18
N LEU A 78 5.30 -4.95 -8.11
CA LEU A 78 6.19 -4.99 -9.28
C LEU A 78 5.73 -6.03 -10.33
N ARG A 79 5.07 -7.11 -9.88
CA ARG A 79 4.46 -8.12 -10.75
C ARG A 79 3.08 -7.71 -11.29
N GLY A 80 2.52 -6.59 -10.85
CA GLY A 80 1.18 -6.14 -11.23
C GLY A 80 0.04 -6.98 -10.64
N VAL A 81 0.31 -7.78 -9.60
CA VAL A 81 -0.70 -8.62 -8.95
C VAL A 81 -1.64 -7.78 -8.08
N ILE A 82 -1.08 -6.80 -7.39
CA ILE A 82 -1.82 -5.85 -6.55
C ILE A 82 -1.32 -4.43 -6.81
N ASN A 83 -2.21 -3.45 -6.72
CA ASN A 83 -1.84 -2.04 -6.67
C ASN A 83 -1.86 -1.61 -5.20
N VAL A 84 -0.69 -1.37 -4.60
CA VAL A 84 -0.58 -1.07 -3.17
C VAL A 84 0.49 -0.03 -2.89
N ALA A 85 0.27 0.78 -1.86
CA ALA A 85 1.31 1.57 -1.20
C ALA A 85 1.10 1.52 0.32
N ALA A 86 2.21 1.65 1.04
CA ALA A 86 2.28 1.72 2.49
C ALA A 86 3.31 2.78 2.89
#